data_AF-A0A562JWA8-F1
#
_entry.id   AF-A0A562JWA8-F1
#
_cell.length_a   1.000
_cell.length_b   1.000
_cell.length_c   1.000
_cell.angle_alpha   90.00
_cell.angle_beta   90.00
_cell.angle_gamma   90.00
#
_symmetry.space_group_name_H-M   'P 1'
#
loop_
_entity.id
_entity.type
_entity.pdbx_description
1 polymer ?
#
loop_
_entity_poly.entity_id
_entity_poly.type
_entity_poly.pdbx_seq_one_letter_code
_entity_poly.pdbx_strand_id
1 'polypeptide(L)'
;MDMLDKIYQELITDEYIKEQASGRIKFYEYLATGNVTGPYIVIDPLSPPIPSDYGDNEPISDEYLYQVDVWTKNRKTTKEIAKRVQAVMRSLWLWHLWWRCG
;
A
#
# COMPACT_ATOMS: atom_id res chain seq x y z
N MET A 1 -14.24 5.99 3.79
CA MET A 1 -13.27 4.99 3.31
C MET A 1 -11.92 5.67 3.39
N ASP A 2 -11.00 5.13 4.19
CA ASP A 2 -9.69 5.73 4.40
C ASP A 2 -8.75 5.41 3.22
N MET A 3 -7.63 6.12 3.10
CA MET A 3 -6.61 5.85 2.09
C MET A 3 -5.97 4.47 2.31
N LEU A 4 -5.83 4.03 3.56
CA LEU A 4 -5.38 2.67 3.91
C LEU A 4 -6.34 1.60 3.38
N ASP A 5 -7.65 1.79 3.53
CA ASP A 5 -8.67 0.87 2.99
C ASP A 5 -8.58 0.81 1.46
N LYS A 6 -8.38 1.96 0.81
CA LYS A 6 -8.26 2.02 -0.65
C LYS A 6 -7.03 1.27 -1.14
N ILE A 7 -5.87 1.46 -0.50
CA ILE A 7 -4.65 0.70 -0.83
C ILE A 7 -4.90 -0.80 -0.66
N TYR A 8 -5.53 -1.22 0.45
CA TYR A 8 -5.86 -2.62 0.67
C TYR A 8 -6.75 -3.20 -0.43
N GLN A 9 -7.83 -2.51 -0.83
CA GLN A 9 -8.74 -2.97 -1.87
C GLN A 9 -8.03 -3.16 -3.22
N GLU A 10 -7.17 -2.22 -3.60
CA GLU A 10 -6.41 -2.33 -4.85
C GLU A 10 -5.39 -3.47 -4.79
N LEU A 11 -4.74 -3.68 -3.65
CA LEU A 11 -3.80 -4.80 -3.47
C LEU A 11 -4.49 -6.16 -3.58
N ILE A 12 -5.69 -6.33 -3.02
CA ILE A 12 -6.44 -7.59 -3.14
C ILE A 12 -7.12 -7.79 -4.50
N THR A 13 -7.14 -6.75 -5.35
CA THR A 13 -7.63 -6.83 -6.72
C THR A 13 -6.60 -7.50 -7.64
N ASP A 14 -5.30 -7.40 -7.33
CA ASP A 14 -4.26 -8.19 -8.02
C ASP A 14 -4.41 -9.68 -7.64
N GLU A 15 -4.69 -10.52 -8.65
CA GLU A 15 -4.97 -11.95 -8.46
C GLU A 15 -3.82 -12.70 -7.77
N TYR A 16 -2.56 -12.32 -8.03
CA TYR A 16 -1.41 -13.00 -7.45
C TYR A 16 -1.16 -12.56 -6.00
N ILE A 17 -1.31 -11.26 -5.70
CA ILE A 17 -1.23 -10.79 -4.32
C ILE A 17 -2.35 -11.42 -3.50
N LYS A 18 -3.56 -11.50 -4.05
CA LYS A 18 -4.70 -12.19 -3.44
C LYS A 18 -4.40 -13.66 -3.19
N GLU A 19 -3.91 -14.41 -4.16
CA GLU A 19 -3.60 -15.83 -3.99
C GLU A 19 -2.54 -16.07 -2.90
N GLN A 20 -1.50 -15.23 -2.86
CA GLN A 20 -0.36 -15.41 -1.95
C GLN A 20 -0.64 -14.90 -0.53
N ALA A 21 -1.33 -13.78 -0.39
CA ALA A 21 -1.42 -13.01 0.86
C ALA A 21 -2.85 -12.66 1.30
N SER A 22 -3.90 -13.23 0.68
CA SER A 22 -5.28 -12.98 1.15
C SER A 22 -5.44 -13.37 2.63
N GLY A 23 -6.04 -12.46 3.41
CA GLY A 23 -6.19 -12.58 4.87
C GLY A 23 -4.90 -12.36 5.67
N ARG A 24 -3.77 -12.07 5.00
CA ARG A 24 -2.43 -11.87 5.57
C ARG A 24 -1.87 -10.47 5.26
N ILE A 25 -2.73 -9.54 4.86
CA ILE A 25 -2.41 -8.12 4.76
C ILE A 25 -2.92 -7.45 6.04
N LYS A 26 -2.03 -6.77 6.76
CA LYS A 26 -2.34 -6.12 8.03
C LYS A 26 -1.86 -4.67 8.04
N PHE A 27 -2.49 -3.87 8.88
CA PHE A 27 -2.13 -2.46 9.10
C PHE A 27 -1.45 -2.36 10.46
N TYR A 28 -0.28 -1.71 10.55
CA TYR A 28 0.48 -1.47 11.79
C TYR A 28 0.96 -2.71 12.57
N GLU A 29 0.37 -3.88 12.34
CA GLU A 29 0.65 -5.11 13.05
C GLU A 29 1.74 -5.91 12.34
N TYR A 30 2.84 -6.15 13.06
CA TYR A 30 3.87 -7.09 12.67
C TYR A 30 3.61 -8.45 13.34
N LEU A 31 3.80 -9.54 12.60
CA LEU A 31 3.72 -10.88 13.19
C LEU A 31 4.91 -11.12 14.13
N ALA A 32 4.65 -11.81 15.24
CA ALA A 32 5.71 -12.36 16.08
C ALA A 32 6.61 -13.29 15.24
N THR A 33 7.92 -13.06 15.32
CA THR A 33 8.98 -13.77 14.59
C THR A 33 8.91 -15.27 14.90
N GLY A 34 8.28 -16.03 14.01
CA GLY A 34 8.15 -17.49 14.16
C GLY A 34 6.94 -18.09 13.47
N ASN A 35 5.83 -17.35 13.33
CA ASN A 35 4.57 -17.90 12.81
C ASN A 35 4.28 -17.51 11.34
N VAL A 36 5.33 -17.45 10.51
CA VAL A 36 5.21 -17.08 9.09
C VAL A 36 4.97 -18.34 8.26
N THR A 37 3.70 -18.67 8.03
CA THR A 37 3.28 -19.83 7.23
C THR A 37 3.27 -19.54 5.73
N GLY A 38 3.22 -18.27 5.33
CA GLY A 38 3.25 -17.83 3.93
C GLY A 38 3.59 -16.34 3.80
N PRO A 39 3.49 -15.78 2.59
CA PRO A 39 3.66 -14.34 2.35
C PRO A 39 2.74 -13.49 3.22
N TYR A 40 3.31 -12.45 3.81
CA TYR A 40 2.62 -11.52 4.69
C TYR A 40 2.99 -10.09 4.31
N ILE A 41 2.01 -9.19 4.30
CA ILE A 41 2.19 -7.80 3.88
C ILE A 41 1.75 -6.89 5.03
N VAL A 42 2.61 -5.95 5.42
CA VAL A 42 2.30 -4.91 6.40
C VAL A 42 2.26 -3.57 5.70
N ILE A 43 1.21 -2.80 5.93
CA ILE A 43 1.08 -1.42 5.46
C ILE A 43 1.17 -0.52 6.69
N ASP A 44 2.11 0.42 6.68
CA ASP A 44 2.36 1.34 7.78
C ASP A 44 2.48 2.78 7.26
N PRO A 45 1.63 3.73 7.68
CA PRO A 45 1.85 5.13 7.40
C PRO A 45 3.02 5.66 8.23
N LEU A 46 4.06 6.14 7.54
CA LEU A 46 5.26 6.67 8.17
C LEU A 46 5.08 8.09 8.70
N SER A 47 4.14 8.84 8.14
CA SER A 47 3.87 10.22 8.52
C SER A 47 2.37 10.49 8.42
N PRO A 48 1.81 11.34 9.31
CA PRO A 48 0.49 11.92 9.05
C PRO A 48 0.48 12.65 7.70
N PRO A 49 -0.69 12.78 7.07
CA PRO A 49 -0.83 13.54 5.83
C PRO A 49 -0.36 14.98 6.03
N ILE A 50 0.47 15.44 5.11
CA ILE A 50 1.00 16.81 5.14
C ILE A 50 0.39 17.56 3.95
N PRO A 51 -0.20 18.74 4.16
CA PRO A 51 -0.68 19.57 3.06
C PRO A 51 0.49 19.99 2.17
N SER A 52 0.47 19.58 0.91
CA SER A 52 1.53 19.81 -0.06
C SER A 52 1.34 21.10 -0.86
N ASP A 53 0.09 21.46 -1.14
CA ASP A 53 -0.29 22.65 -1.91
C ASP A 53 -1.32 23.48 -1.16
N TYR A 54 -1.22 24.80 -1.30
CA TYR A 54 -2.12 25.78 -0.70
C TYR A 54 -2.69 26.69 -1.79
N GLY A 55 -3.99 26.96 -1.74
CA GLY A 55 -4.62 28.02 -2.52
C GLY A 55 -5.48 28.86 -1.62
N ASP A 56 -5.27 30.17 -1.68
CA ASP A 56 -5.94 31.16 -0.85
C ASP A 56 -5.92 30.82 0.66
N ASN A 57 -4.74 30.41 1.15
CA ASN A 57 -4.48 29.93 2.53
C ASN A 57 -5.21 28.64 2.96
N GLU A 58 -5.90 27.95 2.06
CA GLU A 58 -6.48 26.63 2.33
C GLU A 58 -5.64 25.51 1.67
N PRO A 59 -5.40 24.38 2.36
CA PRO A 59 -4.70 23.25 1.77
C PRO A 59 -5.55 22.59 0.67
N ILE A 60 -5.02 22.51 -0.55
CA ILE A 60 -5.70 21.92 -1.73
C ILE A 60 -5.33 20.44 -1.90
N SER A 61 -4.21 20.00 -1.35
CA SER A 61 -3.71 18.63 -1.55
C SER A 61 -2.96 18.14 -0.34
N ASP A 62 -3.14 16.87 -0.03
CA ASP A 62 -2.40 16.16 1.02
C ASP A 62 -1.42 15.18 0.38
N GLU A 63 -0.21 15.15 0.92
CA GLU A 63 0.80 14.15 0.66
C GLU A 63 0.77 13.09 1.76
N TYR A 64 0.75 11.82 1.36
CA TYR A 64 0.73 10.68 2.26
C TYR A 64 1.98 9.83 2.06
N LEU A 65 2.65 9.46 3.15
CA LEU A 65 3.82 8.60 3.12
C LEU A 65 3.50 7.24 3.76
N TYR A 66 3.49 6.19 2.94
CA TYR A 66 3.25 4.81 3.37
C TYR A 66 4.47 3.92 3.11
N GLN A 67 4.82 3.10 4.09
CA GLN A 67 5.72 1.96 3.95
C GLN A 67 4.89 0.69 3.76
N VAL A 68 5.32 -0.16 2.82
CA VAL A 68 4.72 -1.47 2.59
C VAL A 68 5.81 -2.54 2.68
N ASP A 69 5.75 -3.35 3.73
CA ASP A 69 6.71 -4.41 3.98
C ASP A 69 6.17 -5.76 3.51
N VAL A 70 6.99 -6.49 2.75
CA VAL A 70 6.64 -7.82 2.25
C VAL A 70 7.53 -8.88 2.88
N TRP A 71 6.94 -9.73 3.71
CA TRP A 71 7.61 -10.78 4.46
C TRP A 71 7.29 -12.14 3.85
N THR A 72 8.31 -12.84 3.37
CA THR A 72 8.17 -14.23 2.91
C THR A 72 9.41 -15.04 3.22
N LYS A 73 9.30 -16.37 3.20
CA LYS A 73 10.45 -17.29 3.32
C LYS A 73 11.28 -17.39 2.03
N ASN A 74 10.74 -16.97 0.88
CA ASN A 74 11.40 -17.11 -0.42
C ASN A 74 11.69 -15.75 -1.05
N ARG A 75 12.98 -15.44 -1.20
CA ARG A 75 13.45 -14.17 -1.78
C ARG A 75 12.87 -13.86 -3.17
N LYS A 76 12.66 -14.86 -4.03
CA LYS A 76 12.08 -14.62 -5.38
C LYS A 76 10.63 -14.20 -5.28
N THR A 77 9.85 -14.89 -4.44
CA THR A 77 8.45 -14.55 -4.16
C THR A 77 8.33 -13.17 -3.54
N THR A 78 9.20 -12.81 -2.58
CA THR A 78 9.23 -11.46 -2.01
C THR A 78 9.42 -10.39 -3.08
N LYS A 79 10.38 -10.57 -3.99
CA LYS A 79 10.62 -9.61 -5.08
C LYS A 79 9.44 -9.47 -6.03
N GLU A 80 8.80 -10.59 -6.37
CA GLU A 80 7.66 -10.58 -7.28
C GLU A 80 6.46 -9.86 -6.66
N ILE A 81 6.12 -10.17 -5.41
CA ILE A 81 5.06 -9.49 -4.67
C ILE A 81 5.38 -8.00 -4.53
N ALA A 82 6.60 -7.64 -4.11
CA ALA A 82 7.01 -6.24 -3.96
C ALA A 82 6.90 -5.45 -5.28
N LYS A 83 7.26 -6.07 -6.41
CA LYS A 83 7.13 -5.45 -7.74
C LYS A 83 5.66 -5.19 -8.11
N ARG A 84 4.77 -6.12 -7.79
CA ARG A 84 3.33 -5.97 -8.04
C ARG A 84 2.70 -4.91 -7.13
N VAL A 85 3.05 -4.92 -5.84
CA VAL A 85 2.67 -3.85 -4.89
C VAL A 85 3.08 -2.48 -5.44
N GLN A 86 4.32 -2.34 -5.91
CA GLN A 86 4.79 -1.09 -6.52
C GLN A 86 3.98 -0.69 -7.76
N ALA A 87 3.60 -1.66 -8.61
CA ALA A 87 2.79 -1.40 -9.79
C ALA A 87 1.37 -0.93 -9.43
N VAL A 88 0.74 -1.55 -8.43
CA VAL A 88 -0.57 -1.16 -7.89
C VAL A 88 -0.51 0.27 -7.32
N MET A 89 0.48 0.56 -6.48
CA MET A 89 0.67 1.90 -5.89
C MET A 89 0.88 2.97 -6.98
N ARG A 90 1.64 2.66 -8.04
CA ARG A 90 1.83 3.58 -9.17
C ARG A 90 0.54 3.82 -9.95
N SER A 91 -0.27 2.78 -10.14
CA SER A 91 -1.58 2.89 -10.81
C SER A 91 -2.54 3.79 -10.02
N LEU A 92 -2.60 3.59 -8.69
CA LEU A 92 -3.36 4.43 -7.77
C LEU A 92 -2.98 5.91 -7.88
N TRP A 93 -1.68 6.20 -7.92
CA TRP A 93 -1.17 7.55 -8.09
C TRP A 93 -1.60 8.16 -9.44
N LEU A 94 -1.45 7.41 -10.54
CA LEU A 94 -1.83 7.87 -11.88
C LEU A 94 -3.34 8.13 -11.99
N TRP A 95 -4.17 7.30 -11.36
CA TRP A 95 -5.62 7.52 -11.28
C TRP A 95 -5.96 8.82 -10.57
N HIS A 96 -5.27 9.12 -9.47
CA HIS A 96 -5.50 10.36 -8.73
C HIS A 96 -5.00 11.58 -9.52
N LEU A 97 -3.89 11.46 -10.25
CA LEU A 97 -3.40 12.51 -11.14
C LEU A 97 -4.38 12.78 -12.29
N TRP A 98 -4.98 11.74 -12.86
CA TRP A 98 -5.97 11.87 -13.93
C TRP A 98 -7.27 12.50 -13.43
N TRP A 99 -7.71 12.15 -12.22
CA TRP A 99 -8.85 12.79 -11.56
C TRP A 99 -8.60 14.28 -11.26
N ARG A 100 -7.36 14.67 -10.95
CA ARG A 100 -6.98 16.09 -10.76
C ARG A 100 -6.98 16.92 -12.05
N CYS A 101 -7.04 16.29 -13.22
CA CYS A 101 -7.06 16.97 -14.52
C CYS A 101 -8.45 17.02 -15.18
N GLY A 102 -9.52 16.68 -14.46
CA GLY A 102 -10.91 16.70 -14.95
C GLY A 102 -11.71 17.90 -14.49
#